data_AF-A0A7S3K642-F1
#
_entry.id   AF-A0A7S3K642-F1
#
_cell.length_a   1.000
_cell.length_b   1.000
_cell.length_c   1.000
_cell.angle_alpha   90.00
_cell.angle_beta   90.00
_cell.angle_gamma   90.00
#
_symmetry.space_group_name_H-M   'P 1'
#
loop_
_entity.id
_entity.type
_entity.pdbx_description
1 polymer ?
#
loop_
_entity_poly.entity_id
_entity_poly.type
_entity_poly.pdbx_seq_one_letter_code
_entity_poly.pdbx_strand_id
1 'polypeptide(L)'
;FKLIILLSNMRNPGEASILGGAVFVAGSITSQFGQRILCISTKTMIPAMCCTIGTVAASSIAAFRVTSSDPIGKIPDVCAAFCGLAIFLILGGRATAFTPSHVAAVGAFGRRFVPATANYATPLAKKNIFHIGKRFGCHTCGKRTTSFVADHQPPLRLARKRFLFMPQRTRFRFYPQCQACSSAQAAILKSWPRTFASPLRLHFLVFRPHHATGFFVPTLTDILLSFYLSSPVSHNPVF
;
A
#
# COMPACT_ATOMS: atom_id res chain seq x y z
N PHE A 1 7.88 -19.64 -37.30
CA PHE A 1 7.63 -21.05 -36.91
C PHE A 1 8.36 -21.47 -35.62
N LYS A 2 9.66 -21.20 -35.43
CA LYS A 2 10.36 -21.48 -34.15
C LYS A 2 9.81 -20.71 -32.92
N LEU A 3 9.17 -19.55 -33.12
CA LEU A 3 8.53 -18.75 -32.06
C LEU A 3 7.26 -19.41 -31.49
N ILE A 4 6.56 -20.24 -32.27
CA ILE A 4 5.33 -20.92 -31.85
C ILE A 4 5.65 -22.22 -31.07
N ILE A 5 6.78 -22.87 -31.39
CA ILE A 5 7.26 -24.08 -30.70
C ILE A 5 7.96 -23.75 -29.37
N LEU A 6 8.48 -22.53 -29.18
CA LEU A 6 8.94 -22.05 -27.87
C LEU A 6 7.78 -21.73 -26.92
N LEU A 7 6.60 -21.43 -27.46
CA LEU A 7 5.39 -21.19 -26.65
C LEU A 7 4.72 -22.48 -26.17
N SER A 8 5.03 -23.65 -26.74
CA SER A 8 4.40 -24.92 -26.39
C SER A 8 5.00 -25.64 -25.18
N ASN A 9 6.07 -25.11 -24.58
CA ASN A 9 6.60 -25.57 -23.28
C ASN A 9 6.28 -24.60 -22.13
N MET A 10 5.46 -23.58 -22.41
CA MET A 10 5.06 -22.57 -21.44
C MET A 10 3.98 -23.16 -20.54
N ARG A 11 4.23 -23.11 -19.23
CA ARG A 11 3.19 -23.13 -18.20
C ARG A 11 1.98 -22.32 -18.69
N ASN A 12 0.76 -22.83 -18.50
CA ASN A 12 -0.46 -22.14 -18.93
C ASN A 12 -0.42 -20.67 -18.44
N PRO A 13 -0.60 -19.66 -19.31
CA PRO A 13 -0.47 -18.25 -18.93
C PRO A 13 -1.40 -17.85 -17.76
N GLY A 14 -2.53 -18.55 -17.62
CA GLY A 14 -3.41 -18.41 -16.46
C GLY A 14 -2.74 -18.85 -15.16
N GLU A 15 -2.05 -20.00 -15.16
CA GLU A 15 -1.32 -20.50 -13.98
C GLU A 15 -0.16 -19.59 -13.57
N ALA A 16 0.58 -19.06 -14.55
CA ALA A 16 1.64 -18.09 -14.31
C ALA A 16 1.10 -16.83 -13.62
N SER A 17 -0.01 -16.28 -14.12
CA SER A 17 -0.65 -15.11 -13.53
C SER A 17 -1.17 -15.38 -12.11
N ILE A 18 -1.79 -16.54 -11.87
CA ILE A 18 -2.26 -16.94 -10.54
C ILE A 18 -1.09 -17.06 -9.56
N LEU A 19 -0.01 -17.75 -9.96
CA LEU A 19 1.17 -17.91 -9.11
C LEU A 19 1.85 -16.57 -8.81
N GLY A 20 2.04 -15.72 -9.82
CA GLY A 20 2.60 -14.39 -9.65
C GLY A 20 1.76 -13.54 -8.68
N GLY A 21 0.43 -13.61 -8.79
CA GLY A 21 -0.50 -12.99 -7.85
C GLY A 21 -0.32 -13.50 -6.41
N ALA A 22 -0.25 -14.82 -6.23
CA ALA A 22 -0.06 -15.44 -4.92
C ALA A 22 1.26 -15.02 -4.25
N VAL A 23 2.36 -15.03 -5.00
CA VAL A 23 3.69 -14.60 -4.53
C VAL A 23 3.68 -13.14 -4.11
N PHE A 24 3.04 -12.28 -4.90
CA PHE A 24 2.93 -10.86 -4.58
C PHE A 24 2.12 -10.60 -3.31
N VAL A 25 0.99 -11.29 -3.16
CA VAL A 25 0.19 -11.22 -1.93
C VAL A 25 1.00 -11.69 -0.74
N ALA A 26 1.69 -12.83 -0.83
CA ALA A 26 2.55 -13.33 0.25
C ALA A 26 3.62 -12.31 0.66
N GLY A 27 4.31 -11.69 -0.29
CA GLY A 27 5.28 -10.63 -0.01
C GLY A 27 4.68 -9.42 0.72
N SER A 28 3.47 -9.00 0.33
CA SER A 28 2.75 -7.90 0.99
C SER A 28 2.33 -8.23 2.44
N ILE A 29 2.02 -9.49 2.73
CA ILE A 29 1.66 -9.97 4.07
C ILE A 29 2.92 -10.03 4.94
N THR A 30 3.99 -10.66 4.44
CA THR A 30 5.27 -10.78 5.14
C THR A 30 5.84 -9.41 5.50
N SER A 31 5.77 -8.45 4.57
CA SER A 31 6.20 -7.07 4.82
C SER A 31 5.43 -6.41 5.97
N GLN A 32 4.12 -6.63 6.08
CA GLN A 32 3.33 -6.06 7.18
C GLN A 32 3.73 -6.63 8.55
N PHE A 33 4.05 -7.92 8.63
CA PHE A 33 4.58 -8.54 9.86
C PHE A 33 5.98 -8.00 10.20
N GLY A 34 6.88 -7.92 9.22
CA GLY A 34 8.20 -7.34 9.40
C GLY A 34 8.14 -5.89 9.89
N GLN A 35 7.31 -5.06 9.25
CA GLN A 35 7.07 -3.69 9.69
C GLN A 35 6.53 -3.63 11.12
N ARG A 36 5.64 -4.53 11.52
CA ARG A 36 5.13 -4.59 12.91
C ARG A 36 6.25 -4.90 13.91
N ILE A 37 7.11 -5.88 13.63
CA ILE A 37 8.24 -6.24 14.49
C ILE A 37 9.19 -5.05 14.63
N LEU A 38 9.46 -4.35 13.53
CA LEU A 38 10.32 -3.16 13.49
C LEU A 38 9.63 -1.88 13.95
N CYS A 39 8.37 -1.94 14.42
CA CYS A 39 7.57 -0.78 14.82
C CYS A 39 7.41 0.30 13.72
N ILE A 40 7.53 -0.10 12.45
CA ILE A 40 7.25 0.73 11.28
C ILE A 40 5.74 0.80 11.08
N SER A 41 5.24 2.02 10.96
CA SER A 41 3.81 2.28 10.81
C SER A 41 3.57 3.55 10.02
N THR A 42 2.31 3.84 9.76
CA THR A 42 1.90 5.12 9.15
C THR A 42 2.30 6.37 9.93
N LYS A 43 2.77 6.24 11.17
CA LYS A 43 3.37 7.33 11.94
C LYS A 43 4.84 7.60 11.54
N THR A 44 5.56 6.59 11.08
CA THR A 44 6.95 6.66 10.60
C THR A 44 6.97 6.68 9.07
N MET A 45 6.49 7.79 8.49
CA MET A 45 6.15 7.90 7.07
C MET A 45 7.30 7.51 6.12
N ILE A 46 8.53 8.00 6.33
CA ILE A 46 9.66 7.70 5.43
C ILE A 46 10.00 6.20 5.45
N PRO A 47 10.27 5.55 6.60
CA PRO A 47 10.45 4.10 6.66
C PRO A 47 9.28 3.32 6.05
N ALA A 48 8.04 3.73 6.33
CA ALA A 48 6.83 3.10 5.78
C ALA A 48 6.79 3.16 4.25
N MET A 49 7.17 4.29 3.67
CA MET A 49 7.26 4.50 2.22
C MET A 49 8.32 3.59 1.60
N CYS A 50 9.53 3.57 2.16
CA CYS A 50 10.60 2.71 1.69
C CYS A 50 10.21 1.23 1.77
N CYS A 51 9.61 0.79 2.89
CA CYS A 51 9.15 -0.59 3.04
C CYS A 51 8.10 -0.95 1.99
N THR A 52 7.11 -0.09 1.73
CA THR A 52 6.07 -0.39 0.74
C THR A 52 6.65 -0.47 -0.67
N ILE A 53 7.49 0.50 -1.07
CA ILE A 53 8.13 0.50 -2.39
C ILE A 53 9.03 -0.73 -2.56
N GLY A 54 9.88 -1.01 -1.57
CA GLY A 54 10.74 -2.19 -1.57
C GLY A 54 9.96 -3.50 -1.62
N THR A 55 8.82 -3.58 -0.93
CA THR A 55 7.92 -4.74 -0.98
C THR A 55 7.36 -4.94 -2.38
N VAL A 56 6.83 -3.88 -3.00
CA VAL A 56 6.28 -3.95 -4.36
C VAL A 56 7.36 -4.40 -5.34
N ALA A 57 8.54 -3.77 -5.31
CA ALA A 57 9.66 -4.11 -6.19
C ALA A 57 10.11 -5.57 -6.01
N ALA A 58 10.45 -5.98 -4.78
CA ALA A 58 10.92 -7.34 -4.50
C ALA A 58 9.86 -8.40 -4.80
N SER A 59 8.59 -8.13 -4.49
CA SER A 59 7.49 -9.05 -4.74
C SER A 59 7.18 -9.19 -6.24
N SER A 60 7.34 -8.11 -7.01
CA SER A 60 7.20 -8.16 -8.47
C SER A 60 8.37 -8.88 -9.14
N ILE A 61 9.60 -8.70 -8.67
CA ILE A 61 10.75 -9.49 -9.10
C ILE A 61 10.50 -10.97 -8.81
N ALA A 62 10.10 -11.31 -7.58
CA ALA A 62 9.81 -12.69 -7.21
C ALA A 62 8.68 -13.29 -8.06
N ALA A 63 7.57 -12.55 -8.24
CA ALA A 63 6.46 -12.98 -9.09
C ALA A 63 6.90 -13.22 -10.53
N PHE A 64 7.75 -12.36 -11.09
CA PHE A 64 8.34 -12.55 -12.42
C PHE A 64 9.25 -13.79 -12.45
N ARG A 65 10.20 -13.95 -11.52
CA ARG A 65 11.16 -15.05 -11.53
C ARG A 65 10.53 -16.43 -11.39
N VAL A 66 9.45 -16.58 -10.61
CA VAL A 66 8.76 -17.87 -10.44
C VAL A 66 7.80 -18.23 -11.59
N THR A 67 7.57 -17.30 -12.51
CA THR A 67 6.63 -17.45 -13.64
C THR A 67 7.31 -17.35 -15.00
N SER A 68 8.45 -16.66 -15.05
CA SER A 68 9.22 -16.40 -16.26
C SER A 68 9.83 -17.68 -16.80
N SER A 69 9.73 -17.83 -18.12
CA SER A 69 10.44 -18.86 -18.87
C SER A 69 11.74 -18.31 -19.47
N ASP A 70 12.36 -17.31 -18.84
CA ASP A 70 13.66 -16.74 -19.25
C ASP A 70 14.82 -17.52 -18.61
N PRO A 71 15.38 -18.55 -19.29
CA PRO A 71 16.45 -19.38 -18.74
C PRO A 71 17.79 -18.65 -18.60
N ILE A 72 17.96 -17.46 -19.21
CA ILE A 72 19.26 -16.79 -19.37
C ILE A 72 19.32 -15.47 -18.58
N GLY A 73 18.21 -14.99 -18.02
CA GLY A 73 18.16 -13.74 -17.27
C GLY A 73 18.35 -12.51 -18.16
N LYS A 74 17.84 -12.57 -19.40
CA LYS A 74 17.88 -11.46 -20.35
C LYS A 74 17.01 -10.30 -19.91
N ILE A 75 15.92 -10.55 -19.18
CA ILE A 75 15.13 -9.48 -18.54
C ILE A 75 15.82 -9.08 -17.24
N PRO A 76 16.29 -7.82 -17.10
CA PRO A 76 16.81 -7.36 -15.84
C PRO A 76 15.69 -7.27 -14.80
N ASP A 77 15.95 -7.70 -13.57
CA ASP A 77 15.00 -7.60 -12.44
C ASP A 77 14.44 -6.19 -12.26
N VAL A 78 15.21 -5.18 -12.65
CA VAL A 78 14.80 -3.78 -12.61
C VAL A 78 13.54 -3.53 -13.45
N CYS A 79 13.38 -4.19 -14.60
CA CYS A 79 12.21 -4.05 -15.46
C CYS A 79 10.96 -4.61 -14.77
N ALA A 80 11.06 -5.79 -14.15
CA ALA A 80 9.98 -6.39 -13.37
C ALA A 80 9.59 -5.51 -12.18
N ALA A 81 10.57 -4.93 -11.47
CA ALA A 81 10.33 -4.01 -10.38
C ALA A 81 9.59 -2.73 -10.84
N PHE A 82 10.02 -2.11 -11.95
CA PHE A 82 9.37 -0.91 -12.49
C PHE A 82 7.96 -1.21 -13.01
N CYS A 83 7.77 -2.31 -13.73
CA CYS A 83 6.45 -2.75 -14.19
C CYS A 83 5.51 -3.00 -13.01
N GLY A 84 6.01 -3.70 -11.99
CA GLY A 84 5.30 -3.93 -10.73
C GLY A 84 4.87 -2.65 -10.04
N LEU A 85 5.77 -1.68 -9.92
CA LEU A 85 5.47 -0.39 -9.32
C LEU A 85 4.43 0.40 -10.15
N ALA A 86 4.55 0.40 -11.48
CA ALA A 86 3.61 1.06 -12.36
C ALA A 86 2.20 0.46 -12.25
N ILE A 87 2.08 -0.87 -12.35
CA ILE A 87 0.82 -1.59 -12.17
C ILE A 87 0.24 -1.31 -10.77
N PHE A 88 1.06 -1.37 -9.72
CA PHE A 88 0.62 -1.09 -8.35
C PHE A 88 0.00 0.30 -8.23
N LEU A 89 0.64 1.32 -8.80
CA LEU A 89 0.13 2.70 -8.79
C LEU A 89 -1.17 2.85 -9.62
N ILE A 90 -1.24 2.25 -10.81
CA ILE A 90 -2.43 2.25 -11.67
C ILE A 90 -3.61 1.61 -10.94
N LEU A 91 -3.39 0.51 -10.22
CA LEU A 91 -4.38 -0.16 -9.39
C LEU A 91 -4.69 0.58 -8.07
N GLY A 92 -4.26 1.84 -7.94
CA GLY A 92 -4.55 2.72 -6.82
C GLY A 92 -3.78 2.39 -5.54
N GLY A 93 -2.63 1.72 -5.70
CA GLY A 93 -1.60 1.56 -4.68
C GLY A 93 -1.03 2.91 -4.25
N ARG A 94 -0.44 2.94 -3.05
CA ARG A 94 0.14 4.13 -2.43
C ARG A 94 1.37 3.74 -1.67
N ALA A 95 2.27 4.69 -1.44
CA ALA A 95 3.52 4.43 -0.71
C ALA A 95 3.31 3.98 0.75
N THR A 96 2.11 4.00 1.31
CA THR A 96 1.84 3.44 2.64
C THR A 96 0.79 2.33 2.63
N ALA A 97 0.48 1.76 1.45
CA ALA A 97 -0.64 0.82 1.31
C ALA A 97 -0.42 -0.50 2.07
N PHE A 98 0.83 -0.95 2.16
CA PHE A 98 1.22 -2.15 2.92
C PHE A 98 1.77 -1.83 4.30
N THR A 99 1.55 -0.60 4.80
CA THR A 99 2.04 -0.21 6.11
C THR A 99 0.99 -0.46 7.18
N PRO A 100 1.35 -1.02 8.35
CA PRO A 100 0.45 -1.08 9.49
C PRO A 100 -0.07 0.31 9.89
N SER A 101 -1.37 0.41 10.15
CA SER A 101 -1.98 1.66 10.59
C SER A 101 -1.72 1.89 12.07
N HIS A 102 -1.12 3.03 12.40
CA HIS A 102 -1.08 3.51 13.78
C HIS A 102 -2.41 4.20 14.08
N VAL A 103 -3.16 3.73 15.08
CA VAL A 103 -4.52 4.22 15.31
C VAL A 103 -4.61 5.69 15.73
N ALA A 104 -3.54 6.25 16.31
CA ALA A 104 -3.43 7.68 16.64
C ALA A 104 -2.81 8.55 15.51
N ALA A 105 -2.75 8.02 14.28
CA ALA A 105 -2.27 8.73 13.09
C ALA A 105 -3.22 8.48 11.90
N VAL A 106 -3.00 9.19 10.80
CA VAL A 106 -3.70 8.88 9.55
C VAL A 106 -3.25 7.51 9.07
N GLY A 107 -4.14 6.52 9.15
CA GLY A 107 -3.84 5.15 8.74
C GLY A 107 -3.68 4.95 7.23
N ALA A 108 -3.33 3.71 6.87
CA ALA A 108 -3.00 3.25 5.52
C ALA A 108 -4.17 3.28 4.54
N PHE A 109 -5.36 3.70 4.97
CA PHE A 109 -6.54 3.92 4.13
C PHE A 109 -7.02 5.37 4.12
N GLY A 110 -6.34 6.29 4.81
CA GLY A 110 -6.68 7.71 4.80
C GLY A 110 -6.43 8.35 3.44
N ARG A 111 -7.52 8.63 2.69
CA ARG A 111 -7.45 9.16 1.32
C ARG A 111 -7.88 10.62 1.21
N ARG A 112 -9.05 10.97 1.74
CA ARG A 112 -9.58 12.34 1.75
C ARG A 112 -9.96 12.75 3.16
N PHE A 113 -10.00 14.05 3.40
CA PHE A 113 -10.32 14.64 4.68
C PHE A 113 -11.18 15.88 4.50
N VAL A 114 -11.80 16.31 5.60
CA VAL A 114 -12.42 17.64 5.73
C VAL A 114 -11.51 18.49 6.61
N PRO A 115 -11.19 19.74 6.25
CA PRO A 115 -10.44 20.64 7.14
C PRO A 115 -11.14 20.75 8.50
N ALA A 116 -10.37 20.73 9.58
CA ALA A 116 -10.91 20.77 10.93
C ALA A 116 -10.29 21.90 11.74
N THR A 117 -11.04 22.38 12.72
CA THR A 117 -10.52 23.19 13.82
C THR A 117 -10.30 22.29 15.04
N ALA A 118 -9.89 22.87 16.17
CA ALA A 118 -9.81 22.14 17.43
C ALA A 118 -11.20 21.75 18.01
N ASN A 119 -12.29 22.30 17.45
CA ASN A 119 -13.65 22.04 17.89
C ASN A 119 -14.21 20.75 17.27
N TYR A 120 -15.32 20.27 17.83
CA TYR A 120 -16.06 19.15 17.26
C TYR A 120 -16.58 19.44 15.85
N ALA A 121 -16.75 18.39 15.06
CA ALA A 121 -17.24 18.48 13.68
C ALA A 121 -18.68 19.04 13.63
N THR A 122 -18.89 20.04 12.77
CA THR A 122 -20.23 20.57 12.45
C THR A 122 -21.09 19.50 11.76
N PRO A 123 -22.43 19.63 11.73
CA PRO A 123 -23.30 18.70 11.01
C PRO A 123 -22.90 18.52 9.54
N LEU A 124 -22.54 19.62 8.86
CA LEU A 124 -22.05 19.58 7.48
C LEU A 124 -20.73 18.79 7.36
N ALA A 125 -19.77 19.01 8.27
CA ALA A 125 -18.52 18.26 8.28
C ALA A 125 -18.76 16.76 8.52
N LYS A 126 -19.66 16.39 9.45
CA LYS A 126 -20.06 15.00 9.71
C LYS A 126 -20.68 14.36 8.46
N LYS A 127 -21.57 15.07 7.75
CA LYS A 127 -22.16 14.61 6.49
C LYS A 127 -21.09 14.37 5.42
N ASN A 128 -20.14 15.30 5.26
CA ASN A 128 -19.03 15.13 4.32
C ASN A 128 -18.13 13.94 4.68
N ILE A 129 -17.80 13.77 5.96
CA ILE A 129 -17.03 12.63 6.45
C ILE A 129 -17.76 11.32 6.19
N PHE A 130 -19.07 11.28 6.38
CA PHE A 130 -19.88 10.12 6.06
C PHE A 130 -19.78 9.73 4.57
N HIS A 131 -19.90 10.70 3.65
CA HIS A 131 -19.73 10.43 2.22
C HIS A 131 -18.32 9.96 1.86
N ILE A 132 -17.28 10.57 2.45
CA ILE A 132 -15.89 10.12 2.27
C ILE A 132 -15.73 8.68 2.78
N GLY A 133 -16.28 8.38 3.96
CA GLY A 133 -16.26 7.05 4.57
C GLY A 133 -17.00 6.00 3.75
N LYS A 134 -18.17 6.32 3.18
CA LYS A 134 -18.87 5.40 2.25
C LYS A 134 -17.99 5.04 1.05
N ARG A 135 -17.32 6.03 0.46
CA ARG A 135 -16.49 5.82 -0.74
C ARG A 135 -15.20 5.05 -0.42
N PHE A 136 -14.46 5.49 0.60
CA PHE A 136 -13.09 5.02 0.85
C PHE A 136 -12.93 4.11 2.08
N GLY A 137 -13.94 4.03 2.94
CA GLY A 137 -13.90 3.30 4.20
C GLY A 137 -13.20 4.07 5.32
N CYS A 138 -13.08 3.41 6.46
CA CYS A 138 -12.34 3.89 7.63
C CYS A 138 -10.87 4.18 7.26
N HIS A 139 -10.34 5.35 7.62
CA HIS A 139 -8.96 5.72 7.31
C HIS A 139 -7.93 4.81 8.00
N THR A 140 -8.29 4.17 9.11
CA THR A 140 -7.42 3.26 9.87
C THR A 140 -7.44 1.85 9.31
N CYS A 141 -8.60 1.21 9.17
CA CYS A 141 -8.72 -0.21 8.81
C CYS A 141 -9.37 -0.49 7.45
N GLY A 142 -9.82 0.55 6.75
CA GLY A 142 -10.43 0.42 5.42
C GLY A 142 -11.84 -0.15 5.39
N LYS A 143 -12.40 -0.59 6.53
CA LYS A 143 -13.77 -1.12 6.62
C LYS A 143 -14.79 -0.05 6.22
N ARG A 144 -15.77 -0.43 5.39
CA ARG A 144 -16.95 0.38 5.10
C ARG A 144 -18.05 0.03 6.11
N THR A 145 -18.65 1.05 6.71
CA THR A 145 -19.68 0.91 7.75
C THR A 145 -20.85 1.85 7.45
N THR A 146 -21.96 1.66 8.16
CA THR A 146 -23.16 2.50 8.05
C THR A 146 -23.05 3.83 8.78
N SER A 147 -22.00 4.05 9.57
CA SER A 147 -21.70 5.31 10.24
C SER A 147 -20.18 5.51 10.36
N PHE A 148 -19.77 6.78 10.44
CA PHE A 148 -18.37 7.17 10.62
C PHE A 148 -18.27 8.31 11.63
N VAL A 149 -17.24 8.23 12.46
CA VAL A 149 -16.80 9.32 13.35
C VAL A 149 -15.87 10.24 12.56
N ALA A 150 -16.05 11.54 12.73
CA ALA A 150 -15.12 12.55 12.24
C ALA A 150 -13.92 12.63 13.18
N ASP A 151 -12.90 11.82 12.89
CA ASP A 151 -11.72 11.69 13.74
C ASP A 151 -10.72 12.82 13.49
N HIS A 152 -10.26 13.48 14.57
CA HIS A 152 -9.25 14.55 14.49
C HIS A 152 -7.86 13.97 14.26
N GLN A 153 -7.22 14.37 13.17
CA GLN A 153 -5.84 14.04 12.85
C GLN A 153 -4.99 15.32 12.72
N PRO A 154 -3.94 15.50 13.54
CA PRO A 154 -3.57 14.64 14.68
C PRO A 154 -4.61 14.72 15.83
N PRO A 155 -4.69 13.71 16.71
CA PRO A 155 -5.59 13.77 17.87
C PRO A 155 -5.31 14.97 18.76
N LEU A 156 -6.36 15.60 19.28
CA LEU A 156 -6.27 16.84 20.08
C LEU A 156 -5.32 16.72 21.28
N ARG A 157 -5.36 15.57 21.99
CA ARG A 157 -4.47 15.29 23.15
C ARG A 157 -2.99 15.24 22.77
N LEU A 158 -2.67 14.89 21.52
CA LEU A 158 -1.29 14.88 21.02
C LEU A 158 -0.88 16.24 20.46
N ALA A 159 -1.81 16.97 19.82
CA ALA A 159 -1.54 18.29 19.27
C ALA A 159 -1.19 19.33 20.34
N ARG A 160 -1.83 19.28 21.53
CA ARG A 160 -1.57 20.19 22.65
C ARG A 160 -0.17 20.04 23.28
N LYS A 161 0.55 18.97 22.99
CA LYS A 161 1.89 18.68 23.57
C LYS A 161 3.06 19.12 22.69
N ARG A 162 2.81 19.75 21.54
CA ARG A 162 3.87 20.12 20.58
C ARG A 162 4.54 21.44 21.01
N PHE A 163 5.71 21.31 21.63
CA PHE A 163 6.78 22.26 21.98
C PHE A 163 6.47 23.77 22.12
N LEU A 164 6.80 24.30 23.31
CA LEU A 164 6.82 25.73 23.69
C LEU A 164 7.60 26.66 22.75
N PHE A 165 8.51 26.14 21.93
CA PHE A 165 9.49 26.93 21.16
C PHE A 165 9.18 27.06 19.66
N MET A 166 8.06 26.50 19.17
CA MET A 166 7.57 26.75 17.82
C MET A 166 6.04 26.85 17.83
N PRO A 167 5.46 28.06 17.83
CA PRO A 167 4.03 28.25 17.79
C PRO A 167 3.49 27.99 16.37
N GLN A 168 3.64 26.77 15.87
CA GLN A 168 2.94 26.37 14.65
C GLN A 168 1.51 25.99 15.00
N ARG A 169 0.55 26.75 14.45
CA ARG A 169 -0.88 26.39 14.47
C ARG A 169 -1.04 24.99 13.87
N THR A 170 -1.36 24.01 14.71
CA THR A 170 -1.56 22.63 14.26
C THR A 170 -2.76 22.60 13.30
N ARG A 171 -2.52 22.20 12.05
CA ARG A 171 -3.59 22.04 11.05
C ARG A 171 -4.31 20.73 11.29
N PHE A 172 -5.51 20.79 11.88
CA PHE A 172 -6.36 19.63 12.10
C PHE A 172 -7.11 19.23 10.83
N ARG A 173 -7.38 17.94 10.72
CA ARG A 173 -8.15 17.34 9.62
C ARG A 173 -9.10 16.31 10.20
N PHE A 174 -10.31 16.23 9.68
CA PHE A 174 -11.25 15.15 9.95
C PHE A 174 -11.07 14.02 8.93
N TYR A 175 -10.88 12.80 9.42
CA TYR A 175 -10.92 11.59 8.60
C TYR A 175 -12.07 10.68 9.03
N PRO A 176 -12.67 9.90 8.11
CA PRO A 176 -13.72 8.94 8.49
C PRO A 176 -13.13 7.77 9.26
N GLN A 177 -13.58 7.56 10.49
CA GLN A 177 -13.15 6.44 11.32
C GLN A 177 -14.35 5.60 11.77
N CYS A 178 -14.24 4.27 11.72
CA CYS A 178 -15.30 3.41 12.24
C CYS A 178 -15.28 3.39 13.78
N GLN A 179 -16.42 3.09 14.41
CA GLN A 179 -16.56 3.11 15.87
C GLN A 179 -15.49 2.24 16.57
N ALA A 180 -15.21 1.03 16.07
CA ALA A 180 -14.22 0.14 16.64
C ALA A 180 -12.79 0.72 16.64
N CYS A 181 -12.40 1.44 15.57
CA CYS A 181 -11.10 2.10 15.51
C CYS A 181 -11.07 3.35 16.40
N SER A 182 -12.17 4.10 16.45
CA SER A 182 -12.29 5.29 17.31
C SER A 182 -12.21 4.94 18.80
N SER A 183 -12.93 3.91 19.25
CA SER A 183 -12.84 3.42 20.62
C SER A 183 -11.43 2.93 20.98
N ALA A 184 -10.76 2.21 20.06
CA ALA A 184 -9.38 1.77 20.25
C ALA A 184 -8.42 2.97 20.39
N GLN A 185 -8.56 3.97 19.52
CA GLN A 185 -7.77 5.20 19.60
C GLN A 185 -7.97 5.91 20.94
N ALA A 186 -9.23 6.07 21.38
CA ALA A 186 -9.55 6.70 22.66
C ALA A 186 -8.93 5.95 23.86
N ALA A 187 -8.96 4.62 23.87
CA ALA A 187 -8.36 3.80 24.93
C ALA A 187 -6.85 4.05 25.07
N ILE A 188 -6.13 4.12 23.95
CA ILE A 188 -4.67 4.36 23.95
C ILE A 188 -4.36 5.80 24.33
N LEU A 189 -5.14 6.75 23.83
CA LEU A 189 -4.96 8.15 24.19
C LEU A 189 -5.14 8.33 25.70
N LYS A 190 -6.04 7.58 26.36
CA LYS A 190 -6.19 7.59 27.83
C LYS A 190 -4.92 7.13 28.55
N SER A 191 -4.32 6.02 28.12
CA SER A 191 -3.13 5.42 28.73
C SER A 191 -1.80 6.09 28.33
N TRP A 192 -1.81 7.04 27.38
CA TRP A 192 -0.61 7.72 26.89
C TRP A 192 0.05 8.62 27.96
N PRO A 193 1.38 8.55 28.19
CA PRO A 193 2.42 7.82 27.43
C PRO A 193 2.82 6.46 28.04
N ARG A 194 2.12 5.96 29.06
CA ARG A 194 2.55 4.82 29.90
C ARG A 194 2.66 3.49 29.16
N THR A 195 2.20 3.42 27.91
CA THR A 195 2.22 2.20 27.08
C THR A 195 3.10 2.46 25.85
N PHE A 196 4.23 1.76 25.78
CA PHE A 196 5.14 1.78 24.63
C PHE A 196 4.58 1.00 23.44
N ALA A 197 3.70 0.02 23.69
CA ALA A 197 3.06 -0.78 22.65
C ALA A 197 2.00 0.06 21.92
N SER A 198 2.35 0.53 20.73
CA SER A 198 1.41 1.19 19.82
C SER A 198 0.57 0.11 19.13
N PRO A 199 -0.75 0.01 19.32
CA PRO A 199 -1.53 -1.01 18.66
C PRO A 199 -1.61 -0.67 17.18
N LEU A 200 -0.84 -1.42 16.40
CA LEU A 200 -0.82 -1.36 14.96
C LEU A 200 -1.96 -2.23 14.43
N ARG A 201 -2.73 -1.67 13.50
CA ARG A 201 -3.71 -2.42 12.72
C ARG A 201 -3.04 -2.93 11.45
N LEU A 202 -2.97 -4.26 11.33
CA LEU A 202 -2.56 -4.95 10.13
C LEU A 202 -3.74 -5.07 9.17
N HIS A 203 -3.45 -5.15 7.87
CA HIS A 203 -4.45 -5.10 6.80
C HIS A 203 -4.32 -6.25 5.81
N PHE A 204 -3.63 -7.33 6.17
CA PHE A 204 -3.39 -8.48 5.28
C PHE A 204 -4.68 -9.19 4.82
N LEU A 205 -5.80 -9.05 5.54
CA LEU A 205 -7.11 -9.58 5.11
C LEU A 205 -7.94 -8.58 4.29
N VAL A 206 -7.44 -7.36 4.08
CA VAL A 206 -8.18 -6.30 3.38
C VAL A 206 -7.67 -6.21 1.95
N PHE A 207 -8.22 -7.05 1.08
CA PHE A 207 -7.88 -7.03 -0.34
C PHE A 207 -8.33 -5.73 -1.01
N ARG A 208 -7.45 -5.21 -1.85
CA ARG A 208 -7.61 -4.00 -2.67
C ARG A 208 -7.07 -4.27 -4.06
N PRO A 209 -7.50 -3.52 -5.10
CA PRO A 209 -7.09 -3.79 -6.47
C PRO A 209 -5.57 -3.93 -6.65
N HIS A 210 -4.76 -3.10 -5.99
CA HIS A 210 -3.29 -3.19 -6.06
C HIS A 210 -2.67 -4.49 -5.52
N HIS A 211 -3.42 -5.36 -4.83
CA HIS A 211 -2.93 -6.70 -4.48
C HIS A 211 -2.88 -7.62 -5.72
N ALA A 212 -3.62 -7.28 -6.79
CA ALA A 212 -3.56 -7.98 -8.06
C ALA A 212 -2.32 -7.62 -8.90
N THR A 213 -1.39 -6.81 -8.37
CA THR A 213 -0.18 -6.40 -9.12
C THR A 213 0.60 -7.61 -9.64
N GLY A 214 0.86 -8.60 -8.79
CA GLY A 214 1.58 -9.81 -9.19
C GLY A 214 0.89 -10.65 -10.25
N PHE A 215 -0.42 -10.50 -10.43
CA PHE A 215 -1.16 -11.19 -11.48
C PHE A 215 -0.79 -10.67 -12.88
N PHE A 216 -0.57 -9.35 -13.00
CA PHE A 216 -0.29 -8.70 -14.28
C PHE A 216 1.20 -8.59 -14.61
N VAL A 217 2.07 -8.71 -13.59
CA VAL A 217 3.52 -8.55 -13.78
C VAL A 217 4.08 -9.52 -14.84
N PRO A 218 3.86 -10.85 -14.77
CA PRO A 218 4.46 -11.79 -15.72
C PRO A 218 4.09 -11.47 -17.17
N THR A 219 2.80 -11.27 -17.44
CA THR A 219 2.30 -10.97 -18.78
C THR A 219 2.87 -9.67 -19.32
N LEU A 220 2.93 -8.60 -18.51
CA LEU A 220 3.46 -7.31 -18.97
C LEU A 220 4.95 -7.39 -19.26
N THR A 221 5.73 -8.08 -18.41
CA THR A 221 7.17 -8.26 -18.63
C THR A 221 7.48 -9.09 -19.87
N ASP A 222 6.70 -10.13 -20.14
CA ASP A 222 6.89 -11.00 -21.33
C ASP A 222 6.55 -10.24 -22.62
N ILE A 223 5.50 -9.42 -22.61
CA ILE A 223 5.15 -8.54 -23.73
C ILE A 223 6.30 -7.55 -24.02
N LEU A 224 6.83 -6.89 -22.99
CA LEU A 224 7.94 -5.94 -23.14
C LEU A 224 9.21 -6.61 -23.66
N LEU A 225 9.52 -7.82 -23.19
CA LEU A 225 10.64 -8.59 -23.71
C LEU A 225 10.43 -8.96 -25.19
N SER A 226 9.22 -9.35 -25.56
CA SER A 226 8.90 -9.70 -26.95
C SER A 226 9.15 -8.50 -27.88
N PHE A 227 8.79 -7.29 -27.46
CA PHE A 227 9.10 -6.05 -28.20
C PHE A 227 10.61 -5.74 -28.23
N TYR A 228 11.31 -5.92 -27.10
CA TYR A 228 12.76 -5.69 -27.03
C TYR A 228 13.52 -6.63 -27.96
N LEU A 229 13.21 -7.93 -27.94
CA LEU A 229 13.85 -8.94 -28.79
C LEU A 229 13.48 -8.80 -30.27
N SER A 230 12.34 -8.19 -30.58
CA SER A 230 11.90 -7.93 -31.97
C SER A 230 12.47 -6.62 -32.53
N SER A 231 13.16 -5.81 -31.71
CA SER A 231 13.69 -4.52 -32.15
C SER A 231 14.96 -4.73 -33.00
N PRO A 232 15.04 -4.18 -34.22
CA PRO A 232 16.15 -4.41 -35.16
C PRO A 232 17.51 -3.84 -34.71
N VAL A 233 17.54 -3.11 -33.59
CA VAL A 233 18.73 -2.41 -33.07
C VAL A 233 19.73 -3.38 -32.41
N SER A 234 19.37 -4.61 -32.08
CA SER A 234 20.27 -5.58 -31.43
C SER A 234 21.18 -6.37 -32.39
N HIS A 235 21.19 -6.06 -33.68
CA HIS A 235 22.08 -6.68 -34.67
C HIS A 235 23.12 -5.70 -35.17
N ASN A 236 23.94 -5.14 -34.27
CA ASN A 236 25.26 -4.65 -34.68
C ASN A 236 26.27 -5.78 -34.43
N PRO A 237 26.72 -6.50 -35.48
CA PRO A 237 27.90 -7.33 -35.33
C PRO A 237 29.07 -6.39 -35.05
N VAL A 238 29.60 -6.44 -33.84
CA VAL A 238 30.94 -5.91 -33.56
C VAL A 238 31.89 -6.80 -34.35
N PHE A 239 32.43 -6.25 -35.44
CA PHE A 239 33.54 -6.82 -36.20
C PHE A 239 34.82 -6.82 -35.37
#